data_AF-A0A9E5CDF0-F1
#
_entry.id   AF-A0A9E5CDF0-F1
#
_cell.length_a   1.000
_cell.length_b   1.000
_cell.length_c   1.000
_cell.angle_alpha   90.00
_cell.angle_beta   90.00
_cell.angle_gamma   90.00
#
_symmetry.space_group_name_H-M   'P 1'
#
loop_
_entity.id
_entity.type
_entity.pdbx_description
1 polymer ?
#
loop_
_entity_poly.entity_id
_entity_poly.type
_entity_poly.pdbx_seq_one_letter_code
_entity_poly.pdbx_strand_id
1 'polypeptide(L)'
;MPRRAKKNRTIPGAVTTHDRIDQAIMWITLGALFIIPLVFSYFKIVAVFTELKLVTLHLAAGLIAMLWLWQLVFRRLDTRSRQNDRISWDLVRWAGHNPARWALISAAVWVFAQIASTLLSPLPIISFFGGDEARSGYNLYDSISLFVLFLSIALRFRSRRSLELLAYTLIASGTVAAAYGIAQHFGWDPIGNNAGRTRVIASFGNTLNFGAYMVMTIPATLAMV
;
A
#
# COMPACT_ATOMS: atom_id res chain seq x y z
N MET A 1 47.05 -37.80 -8.29
CA MET A 1 46.80 -36.38 -8.00
C MET A 1 45.31 -36.17 -7.73
N PRO A 2 44.87 -35.78 -6.53
CA PRO A 2 43.45 -35.58 -6.26
C PRO A 2 42.99 -34.18 -6.69
N ARG A 3 41.88 -34.11 -7.42
CA ARG A 3 41.19 -32.87 -7.82
C ARG A 3 40.70 -32.12 -6.59
N ARG A 4 41.27 -30.94 -6.34
CA ARG A 4 40.81 -29.99 -5.32
C ARG A 4 39.38 -29.55 -5.64
N ALA A 5 38.41 -29.96 -4.82
CA ALA A 5 37.05 -29.43 -4.88
C ALA A 5 37.08 -27.91 -4.58
N LYS A 6 36.62 -27.09 -5.53
CA LYS A 6 36.37 -25.66 -5.29
C LYS A 6 35.22 -25.54 -4.29
N LYS A 7 35.56 -25.38 -3.02
CA LYS A 7 34.64 -24.96 -1.97
C LYS A 7 34.23 -23.52 -2.27
N ASN A 8 33.07 -23.33 -2.92
CA ASN A 8 32.46 -22.01 -3.06
C ASN A 8 32.27 -21.44 -1.65
N ARG A 9 33.12 -20.49 -1.28
CA ARG A 9 32.96 -19.70 -0.06
C ARG A 9 31.74 -18.81 -0.28
N THR A 10 30.59 -19.22 0.26
CA THR A 10 29.50 -18.29 0.51
C THR A 10 30.00 -17.27 1.53
N ILE A 11 30.19 -16.02 1.09
CA ILE A 11 30.57 -14.91 1.95
C ILE A 11 29.38 -14.65 2.88
N PRO A 12 29.54 -14.80 4.21
CA PRO A 12 28.46 -14.50 5.15
C PRO A 12 28.28 -12.98 5.18
N GLY A 13 27.19 -12.49 4.57
CA GLY A 13 26.82 -11.06 4.58
C GLY A 13 26.52 -10.43 3.22
N ALA A 14 26.63 -11.15 2.10
CA ALA A 14 26.22 -10.61 0.80
C ALA A 14 24.68 -10.56 0.70
N VAL A 15 24.10 -9.37 0.89
CA VAL A 15 22.67 -9.11 0.66
C VAL A 15 22.36 -9.46 -0.79
N THR A 16 21.45 -10.42 -1.01
CA THR A 16 21.12 -10.86 -2.36
C THR A 16 20.30 -9.80 -3.08
N THR A 17 20.32 -9.78 -4.42
CA THR A 17 19.50 -8.85 -5.22
C THR A 17 18.01 -8.96 -4.87
N HIS A 18 17.54 -10.16 -4.50
CA HIS A 18 16.17 -10.37 -4.04
C HIS A 18 15.88 -9.66 -2.71
N ASP A 19 16.80 -9.73 -1.74
CA ASP A 19 16.64 -9.04 -0.46
C ASP A 19 16.59 -7.51 -0.65
N ARG A 20 17.37 -6.97 -1.59
CA ARG A 20 17.35 -5.53 -1.91
C ARG A 20 16.03 -5.10 -2.53
N ILE A 21 15.47 -5.89 -3.46
CA ILE A 21 14.15 -5.62 -4.04
C ILE A 21 13.08 -5.70 -2.96
N ASP A 22 13.19 -6.67 -2.05
CA ASP A 22 12.23 -6.83 -0.97
C ASP A 22 12.25 -5.65 0.00
N GLN A 23 13.44 -5.18 0.35
CA GLN A 23 13.63 -3.95 1.13
C GLN A 23 13.10 -2.73 0.41
N ALA A 24 13.37 -2.58 -0.89
CA ALA A 24 12.88 -1.45 -1.69
C ALA A 24 11.35 -1.39 -1.67
N ILE A 25 10.66 -2.52 -1.89
CA ILE A 25 9.19 -2.56 -1.86
C ILE A 25 8.65 -2.18 -0.47
N MET A 26 9.28 -2.67 0.61
CA MET A 26 8.88 -2.28 1.97
C MET A 26 9.03 -0.78 2.20
N TRP A 27 10.15 -0.18 1.83
CA TRP A 27 10.38 1.26 1.99
C TRP A 27 9.44 2.12 1.14
N ILE A 28 9.17 1.71 -0.11
CA ILE A 28 8.20 2.40 -0.96
C ILE A 28 6.80 2.33 -0.32
N THR A 29 6.42 1.18 0.23
CA THR A 29 5.13 0.99 0.90
C THR A 29 5.02 1.89 2.15
N LEU A 30 6.03 1.91 3.01
CA LEU A 30 6.06 2.78 4.19
C LEU A 30 6.04 4.27 3.80
N GLY A 31 6.82 4.66 2.80
CA GLY A 31 6.83 6.02 2.27
C GLY A 31 5.44 6.43 1.75
N ALA A 32 4.77 5.56 1.00
CA ALA A 32 3.41 5.81 0.53
C ALA A 32 2.43 5.98 1.70
N LEU A 33 2.46 5.09 2.69
CA LEU A 33 1.60 5.16 3.88
C LEU A 33 1.83 6.42 4.72
N PHE A 34 3.06 6.95 4.72
CA PHE A 34 3.39 8.19 5.40
C PHE A 34 2.93 9.43 4.61
N ILE A 35 3.18 9.45 3.30
CA ILE A 35 2.96 10.62 2.45
C ILE A 35 1.49 10.81 2.11
N ILE A 36 0.76 9.75 1.73
CA ILE A 36 -0.66 9.83 1.32
C ILE A 36 -1.56 10.58 2.31
N PRO A 37 -1.52 10.33 3.64
CA PRO A 37 -2.36 11.07 4.59
C PRO A 37 -1.94 12.54 4.73
N LEU A 38 -0.69 12.89 4.44
CA LEU A 38 -0.13 14.22 4.65
C LEU A 38 -0.15 15.11 3.40
N VAL A 39 -0.18 14.50 2.22
CA VAL A 39 -0.04 15.21 0.96
C VAL A 39 -1.36 15.83 0.51
N PHE A 40 -1.35 17.12 0.21
CA PHE A 40 -2.45 17.86 -0.41
C PHE A 40 -1.88 19.05 -1.18
N SER A 41 -2.59 19.49 -2.21
CA SER A 41 -2.11 20.50 -3.15
C SER A 41 -2.21 21.90 -2.55
N TYR A 42 -1.17 22.71 -2.73
CA TYR A 42 -1.22 24.16 -2.48
C TYR A 42 -1.93 24.91 -3.63
N PHE A 43 -1.82 24.39 -4.85
CA PHE A 43 -2.37 25.03 -6.04
C PHE A 43 -3.84 24.64 -6.22
N LYS A 44 -4.74 25.64 -6.24
CA LYS A 44 -6.18 25.50 -6.49
C LYS A 44 -6.53 25.13 -7.95
N ILE A 45 -5.58 24.58 -8.70
CA ILE A 45 -5.74 24.24 -10.13
C ILE A 45 -6.48 22.90 -10.26
N VAL A 46 -6.38 22.04 -9.25
CA VAL A 46 -6.85 20.64 -9.22
C VAL A 46 -7.53 20.38 -7.86
N ALA A 47 -8.31 19.31 -7.70
CA ALA A 47 -8.95 18.97 -6.42
C ALA A 47 -7.93 18.85 -5.28
N VAL A 48 -7.88 19.90 -4.45
CA VAL A 48 -6.84 20.21 -3.44
C VAL A 48 -6.48 19.01 -2.55
N PHE A 49 -7.46 18.23 -2.12
CA PHE A 49 -7.28 17.19 -1.10
C PHE A 49 -7.22 15.76 -1.65
N THR A 50 -7.52 15.55 -2.93
CA THR A 50 -7.75 14.20 -3.48
C THR A 50 -6.66 13.80 -4.46
N GLU A 51 -6.36 14.66 -5.42
CA GLU A 51 -5.62 14.30 -6.63
C GLU A 51 -4.17 13.92 -6.34
N LEU A 52 -3.49 14.72 -5.51
CA LEU A 52 -2.09 14.45 -5.16
C LEU A 52 -1.93 13.13 -4.38
N LYS A 53 -2.97 12.72 -3.64
CA LYS A 53 -3.00 11.43 -2.94
C LYS A 53 -3.18 10.28 -3.91
N LEU A 54 -4.07 10.43 -4.90
CA LEU A 54 -4.30 9.44 -5.94
C LEU A 54 -3.05 9.24 -6.79
N VAL A 55 -2.40 10.32 -7.23
CA VAL A 55 -1.13 10.24 -7.98
C VAL A 55 -0.05 9.53 -7.14
N THR A 56 0.08 9.88 -5.86
CA THR A 56 1.05 9.21 -4.96
C THR A 56 0.74 7.72 -4.81
N LEU A 57 -0.54 7.37 -4.66
CA LEU A 57 -1.03 6.00 -4.56
C LEU A 57 -0.70 5.21 -5.85
N HIS A 58 -1.03 5.75 -7.01
CA HIS A 58 -0.82 5.11 -8.31
C HIS A 58 0.66 4.93 -8.62
N LEU A 59 1.49 5.95 -8.35
CA LEU A 59 2.94 5.87 -8.54
C LEU A 59 3.57 4.83 -7.61
N ALA A 60 3.21 4.82 -6.33
CA ALA A 60 3.72 3.84 -5.38
C ALA A 60 3.30 2.41 -5.77
N ALA A 61 2.02 2.21 -6.10
CA ALA A 61 1.51 0.92 -6.54
C ALA A 61 2.19 0.44 -7.83
N GLY A 62 2.38 1.33 -8.81
CA GLY A 62 3.07 1.04 -10.06
C GLY A 62 4.52 0.60 -9.84
N LEU A 63 5.27 1.32 -8.99
CA LEU A 63 6.64 0.96 -8.63
C LEU A 63 6.71 -0.39 -7.92
N ILE A 64 5.83 -0.64 -6.96
CA ILE A 64 5.75 -1.92 -6.24
C ILE A 64 5.45 -3.05 -7.22
N ALA A 65 4.45 -2.89 -8.09
CA ALA A 65 4.08 -3.89 -9.08
C ALA A 65 5.21 -4.18 -10.07
N MET A 66 5.92 -3.15 -10.54
CA MET A 66 7.06 -3.29 -11.45
C MET A 66 8.21 -4.06 -10.80
N LEU A 67 8.57 -3.71 -9.57
CA LEU A 67 9.62 -4.41 -8.80
C LEU A 67 9.22 -5.86 -8.51
N TRP A 68 7.95 -6.10 -8.24
CA TRP A 68 7.46 -7.45 -7.95
C TRP A 68 7.41 -8.33 -9.20
N LEU A 69 7.01 -7.77 -10.34
CA LEU A 69 7.05 -8.43 -11.64
C LEU A 69 8.49 -8.77 -12.04
N TRP A 70 9.42 -7.83 -11.83
CA TRP A 70 10.85 -8.05 -11.98
C TRP A 70 11.31 -9.24 -11.12
N GLN A 71 10.98 -9.25 -9.83
CA GLN A 71 11.31 -10.36 -8.94
C GLN A 71 10.78 -11.71 -9.45
N LEU A 72 9.58 -11.74 -10.02
CA LEU A 72 8.96 -12.94 -10.57
C LEU A 72 9.67 -13.43 -11.84
N VAL A 73 10.12 -12.52 -12.70
CA VAL A 73 10.92 -12.83 -13.89
C VAL A 73 12.27 -13.45 -13.50
N PHE A 74 13.00 -12.86 -12.54
CA PHE A 74 14.28 -13.42 -12.07
C PHE A 74 14.10 -14.81 -11.48
N ARG A 75 13.07 -15.00 -10.64
CA ARG A 75 12.77 -16.32 -10.08
C ARG A 75 12.51 -17.37 -11.17
N ARG A 76 11.78 -17.02 -12.24
CA ARG A 76 11.52 -17.93 -13.38
C ARG A 76 12.78 -18.26 -14.17
N LEU A 77 13.70 -17.31 -14.32
CA LEU A 77 14.97 -17.51 -15.03
C LEU A 77 15.92 -18.41 -14.22
N ASP A 78 15.99 -18.23 -12.89
CA ASP A 78 16.79 -19.06 -12.00
C ASP A 78 16.22 -20.47 -11.79
N THR A 79 14.89 -20.64 -11.90
CA THR A 79 14.21 -21.93 -11.67
C THR A 79 14.13 -22.85 -12.89
N ARG A 80 14.90 -22.59 -13.96
CA ARG A 80 15.04 -23.52 -15.11
C ARG A 80 15.54 -24.93 -14.76
N SER A 81 15.85 -25.23 -13.49
CA SER A 81 16.24 -26.56 -13.00
C SER A 81 15.36 -27.19 -11.90
N ARG A 82 14.10 -26.78 -11.68
CA ARG A 82 13.19 -27.54 -10.79
C ARG A 82 11.91 -27.98 -11.48
N GLN A 83 11.97 -29.24 -11.92
CA GLN A 83 10.96 -30.03 -12.59
C GLN A 83 9.83 -30.43 -11.65
N ASN A 84 8.60 -30.19 -12.11
CA ASN A 84 7.40 -31.02 -11.95
C ASN A 84 6.99 -31.49 -10.55
N ASP A 85 6.48 -30.57 -9.72
CA ASP A 85 5.55 -30.93 -8.64
C ASP A 85 4.12 -30.86 -9.19
N ARG A 86 3.44 -32.01 -9.26
CA ARG A 86 2.01 -32.09 -9.61
C ARG A 86 1.21 -31.30 -8.57
N ILE A 87 0.71 -30.14 -8.97
CA ILE A 87 -0.09 -29.24 -8.12
C ILE A 87 -1.47 -29.87 -7.91
N SER A 88 -1.68 -30.57 -6.80
CA SER A 88 -3.02 -30.92 -6.33
C SER A 88 -3.66 -29.68 -5.68
N TRP A 89 -4.55 -29.02 -6.41
CA TRP A 89 -5.29 -27.82 -5.99
C TRP A 89 -6.36 -28.14 -4.95
N ASP A 90 -5.96 -28.41 -3.71
CA ASP A 90 -6.91 -28.46 -2.58
C ASP A 90 -6.97 -27.09 -1.89
N LEU A 91 -7.71 -26.17 -2.52
CA LEU A 91 -7.92 -24.79 -2.06
C LEU A 91 -8.49 -24.73 -0.63
N VAL A 92 -9.41 -25.64 -0.32
CA VAL A 92 -10.11 -25.68 0.97
C VAL A 92 -9.13 -26.10 2.07
N ARG A 93 -8.32 -27.14 1.82
CA ARG A 93 -7.30 -27.59 2.78
C ARG A 93 -6.17 -26.58 2.93
N TRP A 94 -5.77 -25.88 1.86
CA TRP A 94 -4.76 -24.83 1.91
C TRP A 94 -5.23 -23.58 2.67
N ALA A 95 -6.50 -23.19 2.51
CA ALA A 95 -7.11 -22.04 3.19
C ALA A 95 -7.35 -22.31 4.68
N GLY A 96 -7.77 -23.52 5.05
CA GLY A 96 -8.15 -23.89 6.42
C GLY A 96 -7.03 -23.78 7.48
N HIS A 97 -5.76 -23.76 7.09
CA HIS A 97 -4.63 -23.77 8.04
C HIS A 97 -4.27 -22.39 8.62
N ASN A 98 -4.72 -21.27 8.04
CA ASN A 98 -4.35 -19.94 8.54
C ASN A 98 -5.39 -18.87 8.16
N PRO A 99 -5.93 -18.10 9.13
CA PRO A 99 -6.91 -17.04 8.85
C PRO A 99 -6.39 -15.97 7.88
N ALA A 100 -5.09 -15.71 7.82
CA ALA A 100 -4.50 -14.77 6.86
C ALA A 100 -4.68 -15.20 5.39
N ARG A 101 -4.78 -16.51 5.12
CA ARG A 101 -5.01 -17.03 3.76
C ARG A 101 -6.46 -16.81 3.32
N TRP A 102 -7.40 -16.91 4.25
CA TRP A 102 -8.80 -16.53 3.98
C TRP A 102 -8.93 -15.06 3.61
N ALA A 103 -8.24 -14.17 4.34
CA ALA A 103 -8.23 -12.74 4.00
C ALA A 103 -7.70 -12.48 2.59
N LEU A 104 -6.64 -13.19 2.16
CA LEU A 104 -6.12 -13.09 0.79
C LEU A 104 -7.13 -13.61 -0.26
N ILE A 105 -7.83 -14.71 0.03
CA ILE A 105 -8.87 -15.24 -0.86
C ILE A 105 -10.02 -14.24 -0.98
N SER A 106 -10.50 -13.70 0.14
CA SER A 106 -11.57 -12.68 0.13
C SER A 106 -11.16 -11.44 -0.64
N ALA A 107 -9.92 -10.97 -0.45
CA ALA A 107 -9.40 -9.83 -1.20
C ALA A 107 -9.30 -10.12 -2.71
N ALA A 108 -8.89 -11.33 -3.09
CA ALA A 108 -8.86 -11.75 -4.49
C ALA A 108 -10.26 -11.84 -5.12
N VAL A 109 -11.24 -12.40 -4.39
CA VAL A 109 -12.65 -12.45 -4.80
C VAL A 109 -13.21 -11.04 -4.97
N TRP A 110 -12.90 -10.13 -4.04
CA TRP A 110 -13.33 -8.74 -4.12
C TRP A 110 -12.78 -8.03 -5.37
N VAL A 111 -11.47 -8.15 -5.66
CA VAL A 111 -10.90 -7.57 -6.89
C VAL A 111 -11.50 -8.20 -8.14
N PHE A 112 -11.71 -9.52 -8.15
CA PHE A 112 -12.36 -10.19 -9.28
C PHE A 112 -13.78 -9.67 -9.52
N ALA A 113 -14.55 -9.47 -8.45
CA ALA A 113 -15.89 -8.89 -8.53
C ALA A 113 -15.86 -7.46 -9.09
N GLN A 114 -14.89 -6.64 -8.67
CA GLN A 114 -14.70 -5.27 -9.20
C GLN A 114 -14.35 -5.30 -10.69
N ILE A 115 -13.43 -6.18 -11.12
CA ILE A 115 -13.07 -6.34 -12.55
C ILE A 115 -14.29 -6.77 -13.37
N ALA A 116 -15.03 -7.78 -12.90
CA ALA A 116 -16.24 -8.24 -13.57
C ALA A 116 -17.28 -7.13 -13.66
N SER A 117 -17.47 -6.36 -12.58
CA SER A 117 -18.38 -5.22 -12.55
C SER A 117 -18.00 -4.14 -13.57
N THR A 118 -16.71 -3.81 -13.69
CA THR A 118 -16.22 -2.84 -14.68
C THR A 118 -16.39 -3.33 -16.11
N LEU A 119 -16.14 -4.62 -16.38
CA LEU A 119 -16.31 -5.21 -17.72
C LEU A 119 -17.78 -5.30 -18.14
N LEU A 120 -18.69 -5.55 -17.19
CA LEU A 120 -20.14 -5.62 -17.44
C LEU A 120 -20.82 -4.24 -17.37
N SER A 121 -20.08 -3.18 -17.02
CA SER A 121 -20.64 -1.83 -16.92
C SER A 121 -21.02 -1.27 -18.30
N PRO A 122 -22.16 -0.55 -18.42
CA PRO A 122 -22.51 0.18 -19.64
C PRO A 122 -21.48 1.25 -20.02
N LEU A 123 -20.73 1.77 -19.05
CA LEU A 123 -19.70 2.81 -19.22
C LEU A 123 -18.37 2.32 -18.63
N PRO A 124 -17.68 1.37 -19.30
CA PRO A 124 -16.50 0.71 -18.73
C PRO A 124 -15.32 1.66 -18.54
N ILE A 125 -15.17 2.67 -19.41
CA ILE A 125 -14.11 3.68 -19.32
C ILE A 125 -14.27 4.52 -18.05
N ILE A 126 -15.49 4.97 -17.77
CA ILE A 126 -15.81 5.77 -16.57
C ILE A 126 -15.71 4.90 -15.32
N SER A 127 -16.10 3.62 -15.38
CA SER A 127 -15.93 2.68 -14.27
C SER A 127 -14.45 2.39 -13.98
N PHE A 128 -13.59 2.39 -15.00
CA PHE A 128 -12.16 2.15 -14.84
C PHE A 128 -11.41 3.36 -14.28
N PHE A 129 -11.57 4.53 -14.90
CA PHE A 129 -10.83 5.75 -14.58
C PHE A 129 -11.52 6.63 -13.52
N GLY A 130 -12.82 6.47 -13.31
CA GLY A 130 -13.63 7.38 -12.51
C GLY A 130 -14.30 8.46 -13.36
N GLY A 131 -15.39 9.00 -12.83
CA GLY A 131 -16.22 9.98 -13.54
C GLY A 131 -15.88 11.45 -13.27
N ASP A 132 -15.30 11.76 -12.10
CA ASP A 132 -15.06 13.13 -11.67
C ASP A 132 -13.83 13.20 -10.73
N GLU A 133 -12.99 14.22 -10.89
CA GLU A 133 -11.73 14.40 -10.13
C GLU A 133 -12.00 14.60 -8.63
N ALA A 134 -13.08 15.31 -8.30
CA ALA A 134 -13.48 15.54 -6.92
C ALA A 134 -14.21 14.35 -6.28
N ARG A 135 -14.81 13.47 -7.10
CA ARG A 135 -15.64 12.33 -6.67
C ARG A 135 -15.50 11.17 -7.67
N SER A 136 -14.32 10.57 -7.69
CA SER A 136 -13.95 9.45 -8.58
C SER A 136 -14.93 8.27 -8.54
N GLY A 137 -15.62 8.06 -7.41
CA GLY A 137 -16.72 7.09 -7.32
C GLY A 137 -16.25 5.63 -7.34
N TYR A 138 -15.27 5.29 -6.49
CA TYR A 138 -14.71 3.93 -6.35
C TYR A 138 -14.33 3.28 -7.69
N ASN A 139 -13.49 3.97 -8.47
CA ASN A 139 -13.02 3.45 -9.74
C ASN A 139 -12.18 2.16 -9.56
N LEU A 140 -12.03 1.40 -10.65
CA LEU A 140 -11.23 0.17 -10.62
C LEU A 140 -9.73 0.46 -10.45
N TYR A 141 -9.24 1.57 -11.00
CA TYR A 141 -7.81 1.89 -10.97
C TYR A 141 -7.27 2.17 -9.56
N ASP A 142 -8.01 2.95 -8.75
CA ASP A 142 -7.72 3.21 -7.33
C ASP A 142 -7.83 1.91 -6.54
N SER A 143 -8.87 1.10 -6.83
CA SER A 143 -9.09 -0.19 -6.18
C SER A 143 -7.93 -1.16 -6.40
N ILE A 144 -7.42 -1.28 -7.64
CA ILE A 144 -6.25 -2.11 -7.96
C ILE A 144 -4.99 -1.57 -7.26
N SER A 145 -4.81 -0.25 -7.24
CA SER A 145 -3.64 0.37 -6.61
C SER A 145 -3.61 0.15 -5.10
N LEU A 146 -4.76 0.29 -4.44
CA LEU A 146 -4.94 -0.07 -3.02
C LEU A 146 -4.70 -1.55 -2.79
N PHE A 147 -5.16 -2.42 -3.70
CA PHE A 147 -4.94 -3.85 -3.61
C PHE A 147 -3.46 -4.23 -3.71
N VAL A 148 -2.68 -3.56 -4.57
CA VAL A 148 -1.22 -3.76 -4.65
C VAL A 148 -0.53 -3.37 -3.35
N LEU A 149 -0.89 -2.24 -2.74
CA LEU A 149 -0.38 -1.84 -1.42
C LEU A 149 -0.78 -2.85 -0.33
N PHE A 150 -2.05 -3.26 -0.30
CA PHE A 150 -2.55 -4.28 0.63
C PHE A 150 -1.72 -5.57 0.53
N LEU A 151 -1.47 -6.04 -0.69
CA LEU A 151 -0.72 -7.26 -0.94
C LEU A 151 0.76 -7.12 -0.56
N SER A 152 1.34 -5.94 -0.79
CA SER A 152 2.68 -5.60 -0.30
C SER A 152 2.76 -5.75 1.23
N ILE A 153 1.80 -5.16 1.95
CA ILE A 153 1.72 -5.26 3.42
C ILE A 153 1.54 -6.71 3.85
N ALA A 154 0.51 -7.39 3.32
CA ALA A 154 0.14 -8.74 3.72
C ALA A 154 1.25 -9.78 3.49
N LEU A 155 2.04 -9.63 2.41
CA LEU A 155 3.07 -10.60 2.05
C LEU A 155 4.43 -10.28 2.68
N ARG A 156 4.78 -9.00 2.86
CA ARG A 156 6.15 -8.59 3.23
C ARG A 156 6.28 -8.19 4.70
N PHE A 157 5.22 -7.72 5.34
CA PHE A 157 5.26 -7.24 6.72
C PHE A 157 4.83 -8.35 7.71
N ARG A 158 5.64 -9.41 7.77
CA ARG A 158 5.36 -10.59 8.62
C ARG A 158 6.28 -10.70 9.83
N SER A 159 7.31 -9.87 9.90
CA SER A 159 8.23 -9.83 11.05
C SER A 159 7.78 -8.80 12.08
N ARG A 160 8.09 -9.03 13.35
CA ARG A 160 7.81 -8.08 14.44
C ARG A 160 8.37 -6.69 14.13
N ARG A 161 9.62 -6.61 13.67
CA ARG A 161 10.27 -5.36 13.27
C ARG A 161 9.53 -4.63 12.14
N SER A 162 9.05 -5.37 11.13
CA SER A 162 8.30 -4.78 10.02
C SER A 162 6.95 -4.24 10.49
N LEU A 163 6.27 -4.96 11.38
CA LEU A 163 5.00 -4.50 11.98
C LEU A 163 5.21 -3.27 12.87
N GLU A 164 6.30 -3.23 13.63
CA GLU A 164 6.70 -2.06 14.42
C GLU A 164 6.90 -0.84 13.52
N LEU A 165 7.59 -0.99 12.37
CA LEU A 165 7.75 0.09 11.40
C LEU A 165 6.41 0.59 10.83
N LEU A 166 5.44 -0.30 10.57
CA LEU A 166 4.10 0.11 10.12
C LEU A 166 3.40 0.97 11.17
N ALA A 167 3.44 0.53 12.43
CA ALA A 167 2.83 1.26 13.53
C ALA A 167 3.55 2.60 13.79
N TYR A 168 4.88 2.65 13.77
CA TYR A 168 5.61 3.92 13.85
C TYR A 168 5.27 4.85 12.69
N THR A 169 5.11 4.32 11.48
CA THR A 169 4.72 5.11 10.31
C THR A 169 3.34 5.72 10.51
N LEU A 170 2.36 4.91 10.95
CA LEU A 170 0.99 5.35 11.23
C LEU A 170 0.94 6.39 12.36
N ILE A 171 1.69 6.18 13.44
CA ILE A 171 1.80 7.14 14.55
C ILE A 171 2.41 8.43 14.04
N ALA A 172 3.54 8.38 13.33
CA ALA A 172 4.24 9.57 12.85
C ALA A 172 3.39 10.42 11.91
N SER A 173 2.77 9.82 10.89
CA SER A 173 1.85 10.54 9.99
C SER A 173 0.60 11.02 10.72
N GLY A 174 0.09 10.24 11.67
CA GLY A 174 -0.99 10.63 12.57
C GLY A 174 -0.66 11.88 13.38
N THR A 175 0.51 11.91 14.02
CA THR A 175 0.99 13.05 14.81
C THR A 175 1.15 14.30 13.97
N VAL A 176 1.73 14.19 12.77
CA VAL A 176 1.88 15.34 11.86
C VAL A 176 0.52 15.87 11.42
N ALA A 177 -0.40 14.97 11.03
CA ALA A 177 -1.76 15.36 10.66
C ALA A 177 -2.54 16.00 11.83
N ALA A 178 -2.37 15.48 13.06
CA ALA A 178 -2.97 16.03 14.27
C ALA A 178 -2.43 17.42 14.59
N ALA A 179 -1.11 17.61 14.53
CA ALA A 179 -0.47 18.91 14.74
C ALA A 179 -0.98 19.95 13.73
N TYR A 180 -1.10 19.56 12.46
CA TYR A 180 -1.69 20.42 11.43
C TYR A 180 -3.16 20.75 11.72
N GLY A 181 -3.96 19.76 12.14
CA GLY A 181 -5.35 19.96 12.52
C GLY A 181 -5.55 20.90 13.71
N ILE A 182 -4.68 20.80 14.73
CA ILE A 182 -4.67 21.73 15.86
C ILE A 182 -4.35 23.15 15.38
N ALA A 183 -3.36 23.32 14.51
CA ALA A 183 -3.02 24.63 13.98
C ALA A 183 -4.17 25.24 13.14
N GLN A 184 -4.87 24.41 12.34
CA GLN A 184 -6.07 24.83 11.64
C GLN A 184 -7.19 25.29 12.58
N HIS A 185 -7.37 24.63 13.74
CA HIS A 185 -8.37 25.03 14.74
C HIS A 185 -8.13 26.46 15.24
N PHE A 186 -6.86 26.86 15.39
CA PHE A 186 -6.48 28.22 15.78
C PHE A 186 -6.43 29.22 14.61
N GLY A 187 -6.92 28.85 13.42
CA GLY A 187 -7.00 29.73 12.26
C GLY A 187 -5.72 29.77 11.41
N TRP A 188 -4.73 28.92 11.69
CA TRP A 188 -3.53 28.81 10.86
C TRP A 188 -3.71 27.72 9.80
N ASP A 189 -4.09 28.11 8.58
CA ASP A 189 -4.21 27.21 7.43
C ASP A 189 -3.61 27.82 6.15
N PRO A 190 -2.28 27.97 6.08
CA PRO A 190 -1.61 28.63 4.94
C PRO A 190 -1.73 27.83 3.63
N ILE A 191 -1.95 26.51 3.69
CA ILE A 191 -1.96 25.63 2.52
C ILE A 191 -3.40 25.36 2.04
N GLY A 192 -4.30 25.01 2.97
CA GLY A 192 -5.68 24.68 2.61
C GLY A 192 -6.58 25.90 2.41
N ASN A 193 -6.24 27.04 3.03
CA ASN A 193 -7.05 28.25 3.09
C ASN A 193 -8.50 28.00 3.57
N ASN A 194 -8.64 27.16 4.60
CA ASN A 194 -9.89 26.84 5.31
C ASN A 194 -9.86 27.34 6.76
N ALA A 195 -9.04 28.35 7.04
CA ALA A 195 -8.99 29.00 8.34
C ALA A 195 -10.40 29.48 8.77
N GLY A 196 -10.77 29.25 10.03
CA GLY A 196 -12.05 29.71 10.59
C GLY A 196 -13.25 28.78 10.38
N ARG A 197 -13.06 27.56 9.85
CA ARG A 197 -14.13 26.54 9.87
C ARG A 197 -14.38 26.05 11.30
N THR A 198 -15.65 25.81 11.63
CA THR A 198 -16.04 25.20 12.92
C THR A 198 -15.53 23.77 13.09
N ARG A 199 -15.17 23.08 12.00
CA ARG A 199 -14.69 21.70 12.01
C ARG A 199 -13.37 21.54 11.27
N VAL A 200 -12.40 20.91 11.93
CA VAL A 200 -11.05 20.65 11.42
C VAL A 200 -11.07 19.55 10.37
N ILE A 201 -10.41 19.79 9.23
CA ILE A 201 -10.31 18.84 8.11
C ILE A 201 -8.88 18.36 7.84
N ALA A 202 -7.87 19.03 8.41
CA ALA A 202 -6.45 18.83 8.16
C ALA A 202 -6.14 18.69 6.65
N SER A 203 -5.18 17.82 6.31
CA SER A 203 -4.86 17.42 4.94
C SER A 203 -5.93 16.52 4.29
N PHE A 204 -6.99 16.13 5.01
CA PHE A 204 -7.96 15.13 4.54
C PHE A 204 -9.12 15.71 3.74
N GLY A 205 -9.33 17.03 3.78
CA GLY A 205 -10.43 17.71 3.08
C GLY A 205 -11.83 17.44 3.66
N ASN A 206 -11.95 16.47 4.56
CA ASN A 206 -13.20 16.05 5.18
C ASN A 206 -12.94 15.67 6.65
N THR A 207 -13.78 16.20 7.55
CA THR A 207 -13.66 16.05 9.01
C THR A 207 -13.83 14.59 9.46
N LEU A 208 -14.69 13.83 8.76
CA LEU A 208 -14.95 12.43 9.04
C LEU A 208 -13.76 11.56 8.64
N ASN A 209 -13.14 11.85 7.48
CA ASN A 209 -11.93 11.14 7.04
C ASN A 209 -10.76 11.41 7.98
N PHE A 210 -10.56 12.66 8.40
CA PHE A 210 -9.55 13.02 9.39
C PHE A 210 -9.80 12.31 10.73
N GLY A 211 -11.02 12.38 11.26
CA GLY A 211 -11.39 11.71 12.51
C GLY A 211 -11.21 10.20 12.44
N ALA A 212 -11.63 9.55 11.35
CA ALA A 212 -11.44 8.12 11.15
C ALA A 212 -9.94 7.74 11.15
N TYR A 213 -9.10 8.54 10.48
CA TYR A 213 -7.66 8.32 10.49
C TYR A 213 -7.05 8.46 11.89
N MET A 214 -7.48 9.46 12.67
CA MET A 214 -7.06 9.61 14.07
C MET A 214 -7.48 8.43 14.94
N VAL A 215 -8.68 7.88 14.73
CA VAL A 215 -9.12 6.68 15.47
C VAL A 215 -8.25 5.46 15.12
N MET A 216 -7.81 5.34 13.86
CA MET A 216 -6.91 4.25 13.44
C MET A 216 -5.52 4.33 14.09
N THR A 217 -5.03 5.52 14.48
CA THR A 217 -3.72 5.68 15.11
C THR A 217 -3.72 5.31 16.59
N ILE A 218 -4.89 5.32 17.26
CA ILE A 218 -5.05 4.95 18.69
C ILE A 218 -4.52 3.54 18.99
N PRO A 219 -5.02 2.46 18.36
CA PRO A 219 -4.55 1.11 18.66
C PRO A 219 -3.07 0.92 18.32
N ALA A 220 -2.56 1.58 17.28
CA ALA A 220 -1.15 1.54 16.93
C ALA A 220 -0.26 2.21 17.99
N THR A 221 -0.72 3.34 18.54
CA THR A 221 -0.03 4.05 19.63
C THR A 221 -0.02 3.21 20.91
N LEU A 222 -1.18 2.65 21.28
CA LEU A 222 -1.30 1.78 22.46
C LEU A 222 -0.46 0.51 22.36
N ALA A 223 -0.26 -0.03 21.16
CA ALA A 223 0.58 -1.20 20.95
C ALA A 223 2.09 -0.94 21.10
N MET A 224 2.51 0.34 21.15
CA MET A 224 3.92 0.76 21.22
C MET A 224 4.36 1.28 22.58
N VAL A 225 3.42 1.45 23.52
CA VAL A 225 3.67 1.89 24.91
C VAL A 225 3.62 0.68 25.83
#